data_AF-W4KCX3-F1
#
_entry.id   AF-W4KCX3-F1
#
_cell.length_a   1.000
_cell.length_b   1.000
_cell.length_c   1.000
_cell.angle_alpha   90.00
_cell.angle_beta   90.00
_cell.angle_gamma   90.00
#
_symmetry.space_group_name_H-M   'P 1'
#
loop_
_entity.id
_entity.type
_entity.pdbx_description
1 polymer ?
#
loop_
_entity_poly.entity_id
_entity_poly.type
_entity_poly.pdbx_seq_one_letter_code
_entity_poly.pdbx_strand_id
1 'polypeptide(L)'
;MLGGEQFVTAWLGCIQCHYVLWTKGFRHNDPSLANLMLRRTNDKYYGVMNDWDLATVVGESPDTKRGEVTGTMLFMAQDALFRLAMEQGDQHIYRHDLEAFVWILFWVCIQYKDTHLMAGLPLGDWNTFSPSNIASEKQCLMDPRSLLRVHITPIDSWKSE
;
A
#
# COMPACT_ATOMS: atom_id res chain seq x y z
N MET A 1 -17.29 -3.57 10.19
CA MET A 1 -16.20 -3.42 9.21
C MET A 1 -16.77 -3.70 7.82
N LEU A 2 -16.14 -3.19 6.77
CA LEU A 2 -16.54 -3.45 5.40
C LEU A 2 -16.41 -4.96 5.07
N GLY A 3 -17.37 -5.53 4.35
CA GLY A 3 -17.14 -6.79 3.64
C GLY A 3 -16.13 -6.58 2.49
N GLY A 4 -15.67 -7.67 1.89
CA GLY A 4 -14.61 -7.64 0.87
C GLY A 4 -14.91 -6.68 -0.29
N GLU A 5 -16.15 -6.69 -0.79
CA GLU A 5 -16.61 -5.79 -1.85
C GLU A 5 -16.52 -4.30 -1.44
N GLN A 6 -16.98 -3.97 -0.23
CA GLN A 6 -16.94 -2.59 0.23
C GLN A 6 -15.51 -2.14 0.50
N PHE A 7 -14.63 -3.03 0.98
CA PHE A 7 -13.21 -2.74 1.14
C PHE A 7 -12.54 -2.44 -0.20
N VAL A 8 -12.72 -3.29 -1.21
CA VAL A 8 -12.16 -3.08 -2.55
C VAL A 8 -12.70 -1.79 -3.17
N THR A 9 -14.00 -1.50 -2.98
CA THR A 9 -14.61 -0.24 -3.42
C THR A 9 -13.95 0.97 -2.76
N ALA A 10 -13.72 0.93 -1.44
CA ALA A 10 -13.06 2.00 -0.71
C ALA A 10 -11.59 2.16 -1.14
N TRP A 11 -10.86 1.05 -1.24
CA TRP A 11 -9.48 1.02 -1.71
C TRP A 11 -9.34 1.64 -3.11
N LEU A 12 -10.23 1.31 -4.03
CA LEU A 12 -10.27 1.92 -5.37
C LEU A 12 -10.57 3.41 -5.32
N GLY A 13 -11.49 3.84 -4.44
CA GLY A 13 -11.78 5.26 -4.22
C GLY A 13 -10.56 6.05 -3.73
N CYS A 14 -9.75 5.47 -2.84
CA CYS A 14 -8.49 6.07 -2.39
C CYS A 14 -7.49 6.25 -3.53
N ILE A 15 -7.32 5.22 -4.39
CA ILE A 15 -6.44 5.30 -5.57
C ILE A 15 -6.90 6.39 -6.53
N GLN A 16 -8.21 6.50 -6.79
CA GLN A 16 -8.79 7.52 -7.66
C GLN A 16 -8.53 8.93 -7.12
N CYS A 17 -8.75 9.15 -5.81
CA CYS A 17 -8.44 10.41 -5.15
C CYS A 17 -6.95 10.75 -5.27
N HIS A 18 -6.09 9.78 -4.96
CA HIS A 18 -4.65 9.92 -5.04
C HIS A 18 -4.18 10.26 -6.47
N TYR A 19 -4.72 9.60 -7.50
CA TYR A 19 -4.42 9.88 -8.91
C TYR A 19 -4.76 11.32 -9.32
N VAL A 20 -5.95 11.80 -8.94
CA VAL A 20 -6.40 13.16 -9.26
C VAL A 20 -5.46 14.20 -8.63
N LEU A 21 -5.00 13.98 -7.41
CA LEU A 21 -4.07 14.89 -6.73
C LEU A 21 -2.66 14.79 -7.32
N TRP A 22 -2.20 13.57 -7.63
CA TRP A 22 -0.93 13.34 -8.28
C TRP A 22 -0.81 14.06 -9.62
N THR A 23 -1.84 13.98 -10.47
CA THR A 23 -1.86 14.67 -11.77
C THR A 23 -1.86 16.19 -11.65
N LYS A 24 -2.28 16.73 -10.50
CA LYS A 24 -2.22 18.16 -10.16
C LYS A 24 -0.91 18.60 -9.49
N GLY A 25 0.04 17.69 -9.33
CA GLY A 25 1.35 17.99 -8.75
C GLY A 25 1.45 17.80 -7.23
N PHE A 26 0.40 17.29 -6.57
CA PHE A 26 0.45 16.94 -5.15
C PHE A 26 0.96 15.51 -4.99
N ARG A 27 1.97 15.30 -4.17
CA ARG A 27 2.59 14.00 -3.88
C ARG A 27 2.24 13.66 -2.44
N HIS A 28 1.64 12.50 -2.18
CA HIS A 28 1.29 12.12 -0.81
C HIS A 28 2.49 11.60 -0.02
N ASN A 29 3.37 10.84 -0.68
CA ASN A 29 4.61 10.26 -0.13
C ASN A 29 4.45 9.21 0.99
N ASP A 30 3.23 8.94 1.47
CA ASP A 30 2.96 7.90 2.48
C ASP A 30 1.60 7.18 2.30
N PRO A 31 1.39 6.44 1.19
CA PRO A 31 0.29 5.50 1.12
C PRO A 31 0.47 4.37 2.15
N SER A 32 -0.39 4.35 3.16
CA SER A 32 -0.38 3.32 4.21
C SER A 32 -1.81 2.90 4.56
N LEU A 33 -1.99 1.68 5.08
CA LEU A 33 -3.32 1.21 5.50
C LEU A 33 -4.01 2.17 6.49
N ALA A 34 -3.24 2.83 7.36
CA ALA A 34 -3.76 3.80 8.33
C ALA A 34 -4.31 5.09 7.65
N ASN A 35 -3.78 5.43 6.47
CA ASN A 35 -4.14 6.63 5.72
C ASN A 35 -5.30 6.38 4.73
N LEU A 36 -5.72 5.12 4.53
CA LEU A 36 -6.92 4.77 3.77
C LEU A 36 -8.13 4.83 4.70
N MET A 37 -8.96 5.84 4.54
CA MET A 37 -10.17 6.00 5.34
C MET A 37 -11.44 5.71 4.53
N LEU A 38 -12.48 5.32 5.26
CA LEU A 38 -13.82 5.16 4.74
C LEU A 38 -14.69 6.33 5.19
N ARG A 39 -15.26 7.06 4.23
CA ARG A 39 -16.30 8.04 4.47
C ARG A 39 -17.65 7.48 4.04
N ARG A 40 -18.61 7.44 4.97
CA ARG A 40 -20.01 7.17 4.64
C ARG A 40 -20.75 8.49 4.46
N THR A 41 -21.46 8.64 3.34
CA THR A 41 -22.37 9.76 3.11
C THR A 41 -23.69 9.19 2.60
N ASN A 42 -24.78 9.40 3.34
CA ASN A 42 -26.06 8.70 3.15
C ASN A 42 -25.83 7.17 3.15
N ASP A 43 -26.31 6.48 2.12
CA ASP A 43 -26.16 5.03 1.92
C ASP A 43 -25.00 4.67 0.97
N LYS A 44 -24.05 5.59 0.74
CA LYS A 44 -22.87 5.36 -0.10
C LYS A 44 -21.58 5.41 0.72
N TYR A 45 -20.64 4.56 0.33
CA TYR A 45 -19.30 4.46 0.88
C TYR A 45 -18.28 5.04 -0.10
N TYR A 46 -17.34 5.82 0.43
CA TYR A 46 -16.29 6.47 -0.34
C TYR A 46 -14.94 6.21 0.32
N GLY A 47 -13.96 5.78 -0.47
CA GLY A 47 -12.56 5.81 -0.05
C GLY A 47 -12.03 7.24 -0.05
N VAL A 48 -11.33 7.62 1.01
CA VAL A 48 -10.66 8.93 1.13
C VAL A 48 -9.25 8.75 1.66
N MET A 49 -8.30 9.53 1.14
CA MET A 49 -6.91 9.58 1.61
C MET A 49 -6.79 10.61 2.75
N ASN A 50 -6.20 10.20 3.85
CA ASN A 50 -5.88 11.06 5.00
C ASN A 50 -4.36 11.29 5.11
N ASP A 51 -3.97 12.20 6.01
CA ASP A 51 -2.58 12.44 6.41
C ASP A 51 -1.68 12.99 5.30
N TRP A 52 -1.82 14.30 5.08
CA TRP A 52 -1.06 15.06 4.07
C TRP A 52 0.16 15.75 4.66
N ASP A 53 0.60 15.40 5.88
CA ASP A 53 1.69 16.08 6.57
C ASP A 53 3.06 15.85 5.90
N LEU A 54 3.21 14.72 5.19
CA LEU A 54 4.38 14.39 4.38
C LEU A 54 4.24 14.78 2.90
N ALA A 55 3.15 15.46 2.54
CA ALA A 55 2.87 15.77 1.16
C ALA A 55 3.80 16.85 0.59
N THR A 56 4.15 16.73 -0.69
CA THR A 56 4.97 17.72 -1.41
C THR A 56 4.27 18.20 -2.67
N VAL A 57 4.57 19.43 -3.09
CA VAL A 57 4.03 20.04 -4.31
C VAL A 57 5.14 20.19 -5.34
N VAL A 58 4.91 19.73 -6.57
CA VAL A 58 5.87 19.87 -7.66
C VAL A 58 6.13 21.36 -7.95
N GLY A 59 7.40 21.76 -7.92
CA GLY A 59 7.83 23.12 -8.20
C GLY A 59 8.02 23.99 -6.96
N GLU A 60 7.61 23.52 -5.79
CA GLU A 60 8.01 24.11 -4.51
C GLU A 60 9.35 23.53 -4.07
N SER A 61 10.21 24.35 -3.48
CA SER A 61 11.44 23.85 -2.85
C SER A 61 11.02 22.85 -1.77
N PRO A 62 11.59 21.63 -1.73
CA PRO A 62 11.28 20.70 -0.67
C PRO A 62 11.63 21.38 0.65
N ASP A 63 10.63 21.71 1.46
CA ASP A 63 10.87 22.06 2.84
C ASP A 63 11.71 20.92 3.41
N THR A 64 12.80 21.27 4.08
CA THR A 64 13.82 20.36 4.62
C THR A 64 13.28 19.33 5.62
N LYS A 65 11.97 19.29 5.82
CA LYS A 65 11.21 18.20 6.43
C LYS A 65 11.01 17.07 5.43
N ARG A 66 12.09 16.57 4.84
CA ARG A 66 12.12 15.16 4.47
C ARG A 66 12.19 14.42 5.79
N GLY A 67 11.04 14.29 6.47
CA GLY A 67 10.92 13.49 7.68
C GLY A 67 11.63 12.17 7.40
N GLU A 68 12.42 11.70 8.37
CA GLU A 68 12.95 10.34 8.37
C GLU A 68 11.92 9.43 7.73
N VAL A 69 12.35 8.56 6.81
CA VAL A 69 11.50 7.65 6.05
C VAL A 69 10.68 6.80 7.03
N THR A 70 9.58 7.39 7.49
CA THR A 70 8.59 6.90 8.43
C THR A 70 7.38 6.39 7.65
N GLY A 71 7.54 6.30 6.33
CA GLY A 71 6.68 5.48 5.50
C GLY A 71 6.69 4.06 6.07
N THR A 72 5.50 3.50 6.19
CA THR A 72 5.33 2.12 6.64
C THR A 72 6.11 1.20 5.69
N MET A 73 7.35 0.82 6.02
CA MET A 73 8.31 0.16 5.11
C MET A 73 7.72 -1.06 4.41
N LEU A 74 6.81 -1.73 5.10
CA LEU A 74 5.96 -2.81 4.61
C LEU A 74 5.28 -2.49 3.27
N PHE A 75 4.81 -1.25 3.06
CA PHE A 75 4.09 -0.82 1.87
C PHE A 75 4.98 -0.12 0.84
N MET A 76 6.19 0.32 1.18
CA MET A 76 7.09 0.99 0.22
C MET A 76 7.39 0.12 -1.01
N ALA A 77 7.47 0.73 -2.18
CA ALA A 77 7.80 0.02 -3.41
C ALA A 77 9.17 -0.68 -3.33
N GLN A 78 9.32 -1.81 -4.02
CA GLN A 78 10.51 -2.63 -3.99
C GLN A 78 11.78 -1.85 -4.38
N ASP A 79 11.72 -1.06 -5.45
CA ASP A 79 12.86 -0.26 -5.90
C ASP A 79 13.13 0.93 -4.98
N ALA A 80 12.10 1.51 -4.35
CA ALA A 80 12.28 2.52 -3.31
C ALA A 80 13.02 1.92 -2.08
N LEU A 81 12.66 0.70 -1.68
CA LEU A 81 13.35 -0.02 -0.59
C LEU A 81 14.81 -0.36 -0.94
N PHE A 82 15.09 -0.77 -2.18
CA PHE A 82 16.48 -0.99 -2.62
C PHE A 82 17.30 0.30 -2.60
N ARG A 83 16.75 1.41 -3.09
CA ARG A 83 17.42 2.71 -3.05
C ARG A 83 17.69 3.17 -1.63
N LEU A 84 16.71 2.98 -0.73
CA LEU A 84 16.85 3.26 0.69
C LEU A 84 17.98 2.43 1.31
N ALA A 85 18.04 1.13 1.01
CA ALA A 85 19.09 0.23 1.52
C ALA A 85 20.49 0.57 0.98
N MET A 86 20.57 1.18 -0.20
CA MET A 86 21.82 1.63 -0.81
C MET A 86 22.19 3.08 -0.46
N GLU A 87 21.45 3.73 0.44
CA GLU A 87 21.61 5.14 0.81
C GLU A 87 21.59 6.08 -0.42
N GLN A 88 20.86 5.68 -1.46
CA GLN A 88 20.71 6.48 -2.67
C GLN A 88 19.60 7.50 -2.51
N GLY A 89 19.78 8.66 -3.16
CA GLY A 89 18.70 9.63 -3.31
C GLY A 89 17.44 8.97 -3.87
N ASP A 90 16.31 9.36 -3.33
CA ASP A 90 15.04 8.76 -3.69
C ASP A 90 14.35 9.57 -4.79
N GLN A 91 13.97 8.84 -5.84
CA GLN A 91 13.25 9.38 -6.99
C GLN A 91 11.82 8.88 -6.90
N HIS A 92 11.01 9.56 -6.09
CA HIS A 92 9.60 9.20 -5.91
C HIS A 92 8.81 9.39 -7.21
N ILE A 93 8.29 8.31 -7.77
CA ILE A 93 7.44 8.30 -8.97
C ILE A 93 6.08 7.67 -8.66
N TYR A 94 5.07 7.97 -9.48
CA TYR A 94 3.70 7.51 -9.22
C TYR A 94 3.57 5.98 -9.09
N ARG A 95 4.42 5.25 -9.80
CA ARG A 95 4.48 3.80 -9.75
C ARG A 95 4.76 3.30 -8.32
N HIS A 96 5.54 4.05 -7.53
CA HIS A 96 5.85 3.69 -6.16
C HIS A 96 4.61 3.70 -5.28
N ASP A 97 3.79 4.74 -5.40
CA ASP A 97 2.53 4.83 -4.65
C ASP A 97 1.52 3.78 -5.11
N LEU A 98 1.42 3.52 -6.42
CA LEU A 98 0.58 2.43 -6.93
C LEU A 98 0.99 1.06 -6.39
N GLU A 99 2.30 0.79 -6.33
CA GLU A 99 2.82 -0.44 -5.76
C GLU A 99 2.49 -0.55 -4.26
N ALA A 100 2.55 0.57 -3.53
CA ALA A 100 2.13 0.61 -2.12
C ALA A 100 0.65 0.25 -1.94
N PHE A 101 -0.25 0.76 -2.79
CA PHE A 101 -1.66 0.36 -2.76
C PHE A 101 -1.87 -1.14 -2.99
N VAL A 102 -1.07 -1.77 -3.87
CA VAL A 102 -1.11 -3.22 -4.09
C VAL A 102 -0.64 -3.97 -2.84
N TRP A 103 0.45 -3.52 -2.21
CA TRP A 103 0.94 -4.13 -0.97
C TRP A 103 -0.06 -4.00 0.20
N ILE A 104 -0.78 -2.88 0.28
CA ILE A 104 -1.87 -2.71 1.26
C ILE A 104 -2.99 -3.72 1.03
N LEU A 105 -3.45 -3.89 -0.22
CA LEU A 105 -4.48 -4.87 -0.57
C LEU A 105 -4.01 -6.29 -0.24
N PHE A 106 -2.79 -6.64 -0.63
CA PHE A 106 -2.20 -7.96 -0.37
C PHE A 106 -2.07 -8.25 1.14
N TRP A 107 -1.60 -7.27 1.90
CA TRP A 107 -1.51 -7.34 3.35
C TRP A 107 -2.87 -7.61 4.00
N VAL A 108 -3.90 -6.83 3.64
CA VAL A 108 -5.24 -7.01 4.22
C VAL A 108 -5.81 -8.38 3.89
N CYS A 109 -5.67 -8.85 2.65
CA CYS A 109 -6.17 -10.15 2.21
C CYS A 109 -5.52 -11.33 2.95
N ILE A 110 -4.24 -11.19 3.35
CA ILE A 110 -3.53 -12.26 4.05
C ILE A 110 -3.73 -12.14 5.56
N GLN A 111 -3.58 -10.94 6.11
CA GLN A 111 -3.43 -10.75 7.55
C GLN A 111 -4.78 -10.65 8.31
N TYR A 112 -5.89 -10.40 7.61
CA TYR A 112 -7.19 -10.24 8.24
C TYR A 112 -8.15 -11.38 7.88
N LYS A 113 -8.83 -11.91 8.90
CA LYS A 113 -10.00 -12.78 8.73
C LYS A 113 -11.15 -12.25 9.58
N ASP A 114 -12.33 -12.10 8.96
CA ASP A 114 -13.54 -11.63 9.63
C ASP A 114 -13.26 -10.44 10.55
N THR A 115 -12.51 -9.46 10.05
CA THR A 115 -12.15 -8.20 10.73
C THR A 115 -11.02 -8.26 11.77
N HIS A 116 -10.48 -9.44 12.03
CA HIS A 116 -9.45 -9.64 13.05
C HIS A 116 -8.09 -9.85 12.39
N LEU A 117 -7.08 -9.14 12.91
CA LEU A 117 -5.69 -9.43 12.58
C LEU A 117 -5.34 -10.82 13.12
N MET A 118 -4.82 -11.67 12.25
CA MET A 118 -4.48 -13.05 12.56
C MET A 118 -2.99 -13.16 12.90
N ALA A 119 -2.68 -13.79 14.04
CA ALA A 119 -1.29 -14.05 14.41
C ALA A 119 -0.70 -15.22 13.60
N GLY A 120 0.59 -15.15 13.29
CA GLY A 120 1.35 -16.25 12.66
C GLY A 120 1.06 -16.46 11.16
N LEU A 121 0.43 -15.49 10.50
CA LEU A 121 0.23 -15.55 9.05
C LEU A 121 1.46 -15.07 8.27
N PRO A 122 1.68 -15.60 7.06
CA PRO A 122 2.79 -15.16 6.20
C PRO A 122 2.82 -13.64 6.06
N LEU A 123 4.01 -13.05 6.00
CA LEU A 123 4.27 -11.60 5.99
C LEU A 123 4.15 -10.89 7.34
N GLY A 124 3.57 -11.50 8.39
CA GLY A 124 3.35 -10.84 9.68
C GLY A 124 4.60 -10.17 10.27
N ASP A 125 5.77 -10.75 10.03
CA ASP A 125 7.06 -10.28 10.52
C ASP A 125 7.73 -9.21 9.64
N TRP A 126 7.15 -8.85 8.49
CA TRP A 126 7.74 -7.85 7.59
C TRP A 126 7.90 -6.46 8.25
N ASN A 127 7.10 -6.16 9.29
CA ASN A 127 7.27 -4.97 10.10
C ASN A 127 8.57 -4.97 10.94
N THR A 128 9.21 -6.13 11.11
CA THR A 128 10.50 -6.28 11.81
C THR A 128 11.70 -6.35 10.87
N PHE A 129 11.46 -6.42 9.55
CA PHE A 129 12.49 -6.64 8.56
C PHE A 129 13.24 -5.36 8.21
N SER A 130 14.52 -5.51 7.84
CA SER A 130 15.28 -4.42 7.24
C SER A 130 14.76 -4.08 5.83
N PRO A 131 14.99 -2.87 5.29
CA PRO A 131 14.55 -2.50 3.94
C PRO A 131 14.97 -3.50 2.85
N SER A 132 16.21 -4.00 2.93
CA SER A 132 16.74 -4.96 1.95
C SER A 132 16.06 -6.34 2.05
N ASN A 133 15.66 -6.77 3.25
CA ASN A 133 14.90 -8.00 3.43
C ASN A 133 13.48 -7.87 2.87
N ILE A 134 12.79 -6.76 3.14
CA ILE A 134 11.45 -6.51 2.56
C ILE A 134 11.55 -6.47 1.02
N ALA A 135 12.53 -5.76 0.46
CA ALA A 135 12.73 -5.68 -0.98
C ALA A 135 12.96 -7.06 -1.63
N SER A 136 13.72 -7.94 -0.95
CA SER A 136 14.00 -9.30 -1.41
C SER A 136 12.75 -10.17 -1.38
N GLU A 137 11.95 -10.11 -0.31
CA GLU A 137 10.69 -10.84 -0.20
C GLU A 137 9.68 -10.39 -1.28
N LYS A 138 9.58 -9.08 -1.51
CA LYS A 138 8.77 -8.51 -2.59
C LYS A 138 9.24 -8.99 -3.96
N GLN A 139 10.55 -9.08 -4.18
CA GLN A 139 11.12 -9.66 -5.40
C GLN A 139 10.67 -11.10 -5.62
N CYS A 140 10.76 -11.92 -4.57
CA CYS A 140 10.35 -13.32 -4.60
C CYS A 140 8.87 -13.46 -4.94
N LEU A 141 8.00 -12.62 -4.36
CA LEU A 141 6.56 -12.64 -4.63
C LEU A 141 6.19 -12.14 -6.03
N MET A 142 6.92 -11.16 -6.56
CA MET A 142 6.67 -10.59 -7.89
C MET A 142 7.34 -11.39 -9.02
N ASP A 143 8.24 -12.33 -8.71
CA ASP A 143 8.82 -13.21 -9.74
C ASP A 143 7.70 -14.07 -10.36
N PRO A 144 7.46 -13.97 -11.69
CA PRO A 144 6.45 -14.77 -12.38
C PRO A 144 6.62 -16.28 -12.17
N ARG A 145 7.86 -16.75 -11.92
CA ARG A 145 8.17 -18.16 -11.63
C ARG A 145 7.67 -18.59 -10.25
N SER A 146 7.50 -17.64 -9.33
CA SER A 146 6.93 -17.84 -8.00
C SER A 146 5.42 -17.83 -8.02
N LEU A 147 4.81 -16.97 -8.85
CA LEU A 147 3.35 -16.92 -9.03
C LEU A 147 2.78 -18.22 -9.61
N LEU A 148 3.56 -18.97 -10.38
CA LEU A 148 3.20 -20.31 -10.87
C LEU A 148 3.16 -21.39 -9.76
N ARG A 149 3.70 -21.11 -8.57
CA ARG A 149 3.71 -22.06 -7.43
C ARG A 149 2.60 -21.79 -6.42
N VAL A 150 2.04 -20.59 -6.39
CA VAL A 150 0.90 -20.27 -5.54
C VAL A 150 -0.37 -20.70 -6.28
N HIS A 151 -0.78 -21.95 -6.08
CA HIS A 151 -2.10 -22.41 -6.50
C HIS A 151 -3.15 -21.74 -5.59
N ILE A 152 -3.56 -20.53 -5.95
CA ILE A 152 -4.72 -19.88 -5.33
C ILE A 152 -5.94 -20.63 -5.86
N THR A 153 -6.36 -21.64 -5.12
CA THR A 153 -7.65 -22.28 -5.39
C THR A 153 -8.69 -21.36 -4.77
N PRO A 154 -9.62 -20.76 -5.54
CA PRO A 154 -10.70 -19.97 -4.97
C PRO A 154 -11.43 -20.83 -3.95
N ILE A 155 -11.50 -20.35 -2.71
CA ILE A 155 -12.27 -21.01 -1.65
C ILE A 155 -13.72 -21.02 -2.14
N ASP A 156 -14.46 -22.12 -1.98
CA ASP A 156 -15.78 -22.29 -2.59
C ASP A 156 -16.80 -21.19 -2.21
N SER A 157 -16.56 -20.47 -1.11
CA SER A 157 -17.31 -19.27 -0.72
C SER A 157 -17.20 -18.08 -1.67
N TRP A 158 -16.31 -18.13 -2.67
CA TRP A 158 -16.12 -17.10 -3.69
C TRP A 158 -16.79 -17.48 -5.04
N LYS A 159 -17.39 -18.67 -5.12
CA LYS A 159 -18.07 -19.18 -6.33
C LYS A 159 -19.59 -18.97 -6.30
N SER A 160 -20.12 -18.28 -5.30
CA SER A 160 -21.54 -18.02 -5.15
C SER A 160 -21.87 -16.56 -5.43
N GLU A 161 -22.21 -16.27 -6.68
CA GLU A 161 -23.45 -15.61 -7.13
C GLU A 161 -23.59 -15.75 -8.65
#